data_AF-A0A0W1F2V9-F1
#
_entry.id   AF-A0A0W1F2V9-F1
#
_cell.length_a   1.000
_cell.length_b   1.000
_cell.length_c   1.000
_cell.angle_alpha   90.00
_cell.angle_beta   90.00
_cell.angle_gamma   90.00
#
_symmetry.space_group_name_H-M   'P 1'
#
loop_
_entity.id
_entity.type
_entity.pdbx_description
1 polymer ?
#
loop_
_entity_poly.entity_id
_entity_poly.type
_entity_poly.pdbx_seq_one_letter_code
_entity_poly.pdbx_strand_id
1 'polypeptide(L)'
;MKKYMTAKDRLEEAETLMAALAIVRTAGLELDGKLPILPPEFARYLIAPDAFLLVVPSTVTNGNDRSRVANAMCLSRCDALIVRISRPSIGAKKAIVDIGIDGLTPVWCREYRPCLLDGSIHFVPDHDPGGPIFRLTDKGLTASVDFDVLQPDEH
;
A
#
# COMPACT_ATOMS: atom_id res chain seq x y z
N MET A 1 17.38 22.64 9.34
CA MET A 1 17.58 21.89 10.60
C MET A 1 17.19 20.43 10.36
N LYS A 2 18.12 19.47 10.47
CA LYS A 2 17.75 18.04 10.46
C LYS A 2 17.06 17.73 11.79
N LYS A 3 15.76 17.45 11.78
CA LYS A 3 15.02 16.97 12.96
C LYS A 3 15.58 15.58 13.29
N TYR A 4 16.19 15.44 14.46
CA TYR A 4 16.67 14.13 14.92
C TYR A 4 15.45 13.23 15.18
N MET A 5 15.47 11.99 14.67
CA MET A 5 14.45 11.00 14.96
C MET A 5 14.40 10.73 16.46
N THR A 6 13.23 10.92 17.06
CA THR A 6 12.95 10.56 18.44
C THR A 6 12.67 9.06 18.57
N ALA A 7 12.67 8.53 19.80
CA ALA A 7 12.26 7.15 20.06
C ALA A 7 10.81 6.89 19.59
N LYS A 8 9.94 7.89 19.72
CA LYS A 8 8.55 7.83 19.24
C LYS A 8 8.48 7.69 17.72
N ASP A 9 9.30 8.46 17.00
CA ASP A 9 9.35 8.41 15.53
C ASP A 9 9.84 7.04 15.03
N ARG A 10 10.83 6.44 15.71
CA ARG A 10 11.34 5.10 15.40
C ARG A 10 10.30 4.01 15.66
N LEU A 11 9.53 4.14 16.75
CA LEU A 11 8.45 3.21 17.06
C LEU A 11 7.34 3.29 15.99
N GLU A 12 6.96 4.51 15.58
CA GLU A 12 5.97 4.71 14.51
C GLU A 12 6.44 4.11 13.18
N GLU A 13 7.70 4.29 12.82
CA GLU A 13 8.30 3.69 11.63
C GLU A 13 8.29 2.17 11.71
N ALA A 14 8.69 1.60 12.83
CA ALA A 14 8.67 0.14 13.03
C ALA A 14 7.25 -0.44 12.96
N GLU A 15 6.27 0.19 13.60
CA GLU A 15 4.87 -0.25 13.55
C GLU A 15 4.29 -0.17 12.15
N THR A 16 4.61 0.89 11.42
CA THR A 16 4.14 1.08 10.03
C THR A 16 4.79 0.07 9.09
N LEU A 17 6.09 -0.18 9.24
CA LEU A 17 6.79 -1.22 8.48
C LEU A 17 6.25 -2.61 8.78
N MET A 18 5.97 -2.92 10.05
CA MET A 18 5.35 -4.20 10.43
C MET A 18 3.97 -4.39 9.81
N ALA A 19 3.14 -3.33 9.77
CA ALA A 19 1.84 -3.40 9.11
C ALA A 19 1.97 -3.62 7.59
N ALA A 20 2.89 -2.91 6.93
CA ALA A 20 3.17 -3.11 5.51
C ALA A 20 3.65 -4.55 5.22
N LEU A 21 4.59 -5.07 6.02
CA LEU A 21 5.08 -6.44 5.88
C LEU A 21 3.98 -7.49 6.15
N ALA A 22 3.07 -7.23 7.08
CA ALA A 22 1.93 -8.11 7.32
C ALA A 22 0.99 -8.19 6.10
N ILE A 23 0.72 -7.05 5.45
CA ILE A 23 -0.04 -7.00 4.18
C ILE A 23 0.67 -7.84 3.11
N VAL A 24 1.97 -7.60 2.89
CA VAL A 24 2.80 -8.32 1.91
C VAL A 24 2.73 -9.84 2.14
N ARG A 25 2.97 -10.28 3.38
CA ARG A 25 2.97 -11.71 3.74
C ARG A 25 1.61 -12.36 3.57
N THR A 26 0.55 -11.65 3.95
CA THR A 26 -0.82 -12.15 3.84
C THR A 26 -1.24 -12.30 2.39
N ALA A 27 -0.81 -11.39 1.52
CA ALA A 27 -1.06 -11.46 0.08
C ALA A 27 -0.15 -12.45 -0.67
N GLY A 28 0.83 -13.07 -0.01
CA GLY A 28 1.80 -13.95 -0.66
C GLY A 28 2.73 -13.22 -1.63
N LEU A 29 2.96 -11.92 -1.44
CA LEU A 29 3.83 -11.12 -2.30
C LEU A 29 5.30 -11.47 -2.07
N GLU A 30 6.02 -11.76 -3.15
CA GLU A 30 7.48 -11.87 -3.14
C GLU A 30 8.10 -10.47 -3.28
N LEU A 31 8.94 -10.11 -2.32
CA LEU A 31 9.65 -8.82 -2.34
C LEU A 31 11.00 -8.99 -3.02
N ASP A 32 11.33 -8.07 -3.92
CA ASP A 32 12.67 -8.03 -4.49
C ASP A 32 13.67 -7.45 -3.48
N GLY A 33 14.76 -8.19 -3.26
CA GLY A 33 15.91 -7.75 -2.47
C GLY A 33 16.99 -7.04 -3.29
N LYS A 34 16.90 -7.07 -4.63
CA LYS A 34 17.81 -6.43 -5.58
C LYS A 34 17.12 -5.22 -6.19
N LEU A 35 17.58 -4.02 -5.92
CA LEU A 35 17.12 -2.83 -6.64
C LEU A 35 18.31 -2.13 -7.29
N PRO A 36 18.18 -1.72 -8.57
CA PRO A 36 17.47 -0.46 -8.78
C PRO A 36 16.72 -0.36 -10.13
N ILE A 37 15.39 -0.46 -10.13
CA ILE A 37 14.60 0.36 -11.09
C ILE A 37 14.40 1.76 -10.49
N LEU A 38 14.20 1.82 -9.17
CA LEU A 38 13.96 3.08 -8.48
C LEU A 38 15.26 3.70 -7.92
N PRO A 39 15.39 5.04 -7.99
CA PRO A 39 16.47 5.77 -7.36
C PRO A 39 16.61 5.53 -5.83
N PRO A 40 17.81 5.73 -5.24
CA PRO A 40 18.09 5.47 -3.83
C PRO A 40 17.17 6.20 -2.84
N GLU A 41 16.58 7.33 -3.21
CA GLU A 41 15.59 8.03 -2.38
C GLU A 41 14.33 7.20 -2.11
N PHE A 42 14.08 6.13 -2.86
CA PHE A 42 12.95 5.22 -2.66
C PHE A 42 13.35 3.90 -1.98
N ALA A 43 14.57 3.81 -1.42
CA ALA A 43 15.08 2.59 -0.77
C ALA A 43 14.24 2.07 0.41
N ARG A 44 13.25 2.84 0.88
CA ARG A 44 12.30 2.45 1.93
C ARG A 44 11.03 1.78 1.39
N TYR A 45 10.87 1.71 0.08
CA TYR A 45 9.70 1.12 -0.55
C TYR A 45 9.94 -0.38 -0.66
N LEU A 46 8.93 -1.16 -0.32
CA LEU A 46 8.93 -2.61 -0.49
C LEU A 46 8.36 -2.87 -1.88
N ILE A 47 9.13 -3.53 -2.74
CA ILE A 47 8.78 -3.68 -4.16
C ILE A 47 8.44 -5.14 -4.42
N ALA A 48 7.24 -5.39 -4.92
CA ALA A 48 6.79 -6.69 -5.37
C ALA A 48 6.72 -6.66 -6.90
N PRO A 49 7.81 -7.03 -7.61
CA PRO A 49 7.92 -6.83 -9.06
C PRO A 49 6.91 -7.67 -9.84
N ASP A 50 6.68 -8.91 -9.42
CA ASP A 50 5.75 -9.83 -10.10
C ASP A 50 4.28 -9.38 -9.99
N ALA A 51 3.99 -8.56 -8.98
CA ALA A 51 2.67 -7.98 -8.74
C ALA A 51 2.55 -6.54 -9.26
N PHE A 52 3.60 -6.00 -9.90
CA PHE A 52 3.69 -4.60 -10.31
C PHE A 52 3.25 -3.62 -9.21
N LEU A 53 3.75 -3.83 -7.99
CA LEU A 53 3.26 -3.15 -6.80
C LEU A 53 4.37 -2.56 -5.94
N LEU A 54 4.19 -1.30 -5.57
CA LEU A 54 4.96 -0.59 -4.54
C LEU A 54 4.20 -0.58 -3.22
N VAL A 55 4.75 -1.18 -2.17
CA VAL A 55 4.22 -1.02 -0.81
C VAL A 55 5.07 0.01 -0.07
N VAL A 56 4.44 1.11 0.33
CA VAL A 56 5.09 2.31 0.86
C VAL A 56 4.71 2.54 2.31
N PRO A 57 5.57 2.16 3.28
CA PRO A 57 5.40 2.58 4.66
C PRO A 57 5.51 4.10 4.80
N SER A 58 4.46 4.76 5.27
CA SER A 58 4.38 6.22 5.39
C SER A 58 4.09 6.65 6.83
N THR A 59 4.92 7.57 7.32
CA THR A 59 4.83 8.17 8.66
C THR A 59 4.81 9.68 8.52
N VAL A 60 4.41 10.39 9.58
CA VAL A 60 4.44 11.86 9.59
C VAL A 60 5.86 12.40 9.34
N THR A 61 6.88 11.64 9.73
CA THR A 61 8.29 12.05 9.66
C THR A 61 8.99 11.74 8.35
N ASN A 62 8.55 10.72 7.61
CA ASN A 62 9.26 10.28 6.40
C ASN A 62 8.82 11.03 5.14
N GLY A 63 7.71 11.78 5.20
CA GLY A 63 7.27 12.65 4.11
C GLY A 63 7.02 11.90 2.80
N ASN A 64 6.63 10.62 2.88
CA ASN A 64 6.14 9.86 1.73
C ASN A 64 4.73 10.36 1.39
N ASP A 65 4.68 11.57 0.83
CA ASP A 65 3.48 12.15 0.27
C ASP A 65 3.16 11.50 -1.08
N ARG A 66 1.92 11.71 -1.53
CA ARG A 66 1.43 11.10 -2.77
C ARG A 66 2.18 11.58 -4.00
N SER A 67 2.68 12.82 -3.99
CA SER A 67 3.45 13.37 -5.11
C SER A 67 4.74 12.58 -5.32
N ARG A 68 5.46 12.29 -4.23
CA ARG A 68 6.69 11.50 -4.29
C ARG A 68 6.42 10.05 -4.67
N VAL A 69 5.36 9.44 -4.13
CA VAL A 69 4.97 8.07 -4.50
C VAL A 69 4.51 8.02 -5.96
N ALA A 70 3.75 9.00 -6.44
CA ALA A 70 3.32 9.08 -7.85
C ALA A 70 4.51 9.12 -8.80
N ASN A 71 5.59 9.84 -8.47
CA ASN A 71 6.81 9.81 -9.27
C ASN A 71 7.43 8.40 -9.31
N ALA A 72 7.50 7.69 -8.18
CA ALA A 72 7.98 6.31 -8.14
C ALA A 72 7.09 5.37 -8.96
N MET A 73 5.76 5.53 -8.88
CA MET A 73 4.80 4.78 -9.69
C MET A 73 5.08 5.00 -11.18
N CYS A 74 5.20 6.25 -11.63
CA CYS A 74 5.49 6.56 -13.04
C CYS A 74 6.82 5.94 -13.53
N LEU A 75 7.86 5.96 -12.69
CA LEU A 75 9.18 5.39 -13.03
C LEU A 75 9.16 3.86 -13.11
N SER A 76 8.35 3.21 -12.27
CA SER A 76 8.30 1.75 -12.15
C SER A 76 7.12 1.10 -12.86
N ARG A 77 6.14 1.90 -13.33
CA ARG A 77 4.86 1.46 -13.91
C ARG A 77 4.14 0.47 -12.99
N CYS A 78 4.12 0.80 -11.70
CA CYS A 78 3.55 -0.03 -10.65
C CYS A 78 2.42 0.73 -9.94
N ASP A 79 1.42 -0.02 -9.48
CA ASP A 79 0.45 0.46 -8.50
C ASP A 79 1.15 0.73 -7.16
N ALA A 80 0.50 1.44 -6.25
CA ALA A 80 1.04 1.74 -4.94
C ALA A 80 0.04 1.54 -3.79
N LEU A 81 0.54 0.99 -2.68
CA LEU A 81 -0.12 0.96 -1.39
C LEU A 81 0.65 1.81 -0.39
N ILE A 82 0.14 2.99 -0.06
CA ILE A 82 0.69 3.81 1.01
C ILE A 82 0.08 3.35 2.33
N VAL A 83 0.87 2.69 3.17
CA VAL A 83 0.44 2.15 4.46
C VAL A 83 0.81 3.12 5.57
N ARG A 84 -0.16 3.51 6.39
CA ARG A 84 0.03 4.38 7.56
C ARG A 84 -0.71 3.87 8.78
N ILE A 85 -0.19 4.15 9.97
CA ILE A 85 -0.89 3.85 11.22
C ILE A 85 -1.65 5.09 11.69
N SER A 86 -2.98 4.99 11.71
CA SER A 86 -3.84 5.99 12.33
C SER A 86 -3.97 5.74 13.83
N ARG A 87 -3.81 6.81 14.60
CA ARG A 87 -3.93 6.82 16.07
C ARG A 87 -4.98 7.86 16.46
N PRO A 88 -6.28 7.52 16.37
CA PRO A 88 -7.33 8.44 16.80
C PRO A 88 -7.20 8.71 18.30
N SER A 89 -7.66 9.89 18.75
CA SER A 89 -7.71 10.24 20.18
C SER A 89 -8.63 9.33 20.98
N ILE A 90 -9.60 8.71 20.31
CA ILE A 90 -10.55 7.75 20.87
C ILE A 90 -10.56 6.52 19.95
N GLY A 91 -10.38 5.33 20.53
CA GLY A 91 -10.39 4.05 19.82
C GLY A 91 -9.01 3.41 19.65
N ALA A 92 -9.00 2.24 19.02
CA ALA A 92 -7.78 1.49 18.77
C ALA A 92 -6.98 2.08 17.60
N LYS A 93 -5.65 1.92 17.65
CA LYS A 93 -4.79 2.19 16.48
C LYS A 93 -5.22 1.28 15.32
N LYS A 94 -5.23 1.81 14.11
CA LYS A 94 -5.60 1.05 12.90
C LYS A 94 -4.65 1.35 11.76
N ALA A 95 -4.39 0.34 10.93
CA ALA A 95 -3.74 0.56 9.64
C ALA A 95 -4.73 1.20 8.66
N ILE A 96 -4.27 2.21 7.94
CA ILE A 96 -4.99 2.86 6.84
C ILE A 96 -4.10 2.77 5.62
N VAL A 97 -4.72 2.54 4.47
CA VAL A 97 -4.06 2.40 3.18
C VAL A 97 -4.62 3.45 2.22
N ASP A 98 -3.75 4.21 1.57
CA ASP A 98 -4.12 4.91 0.35
C ASP A 98 -3.63 4.09 -0.85
N ILE A 99 -4.47 3.92 -1.85
CA ILE A 99 -4.22 3.08 -3.02
C ILE A 99 -4.03 4.00 -4.22
N GLY A 100 -2.88 3.88 -4.87
CA GLY A 100 -2.58 4.52 -6.14
C GLY A 100 -2.66 3.49 -7.26
N ILE A 101 -3.47 3.76 -8.27
CA ILE A 101 -3.54 2.95 -9.50
C ILE A 101 -2.71 3.63 -10.58
N ASP A 102 -1.81 2.89 -11.22
CA ASP A 102 -0.96 3.37 -12.30
C ASP A 102 -1.79 3.79 -13.53
N GLY A 103 -1.26 4.76 -14.28
CA GLY A 103 -1.89 5.33 -15.45
C GLY A 103 -1.17 6.60 -15.90
N LEU A 104 -1.66 7.27 -16.95
CA LEU A 104 -1.07 8.53 -17.42
C LEU A 104 -0.99 9.58 -16.30
N THR A 105 -1.94 9.55 -15.39
CA THR A 105 -1.89 10.24 -14.10
C THR A 105 -2.42 9.27 -13.03
N PRO A 106 -1.65 8.97 -11.98
CA PRO A 106 -2.08 8.03 -10.95
C PRO A 106 -3.41 8.43 -10.32
N VAL A 107 -4.34 7.48 -10.24
CA VAL A 107 -5.64 7.65 -9.58
C VAL A 107 -5.51 7.24 -8.12
N TRP A 108 -5.93 8.11 -7.21
CA TRP A 108 -5.77 7.90 -5.77
C TRP A 108 -7.09 7.60 -5.07
N CYS A 109 -7.22 6.40 -4.53
CA CYS A 109 -8.28 5.98 -3.64
C CYS A 109 -7.80 6.13 -2.19
N ARG A 110 -8.51 6.91 -1.38
CA ARG A 110 -8.04 7.36 -0.05
C ARG A 110 -8.68 6.55 1.07
N GLU A 111 -7.92 6.35 2.13
CA GLU A 111 -8.44 5.92 3.44
C GLU A 111 -9.18 4.59 3.41
N TYR A 112 -8.47 3.56 2.99
CA TYR A 112 -8.95 2.19 2.98
C TYR A 112 -8.48 1.44 4.22
N ARG A 113 -9.32 0.52 4.70
CA ARG A 113 -8.98 -0.40 5.77
C ARG A 113 -8.64 -1.77 5.20
N PRO A 114 -7.51 -2.37 5.60
CA PRO A 114 -7.23 -3.77 5.30
C PRO A 114 -8.17 -4.68 6.10
N CYS A 115 -8.79 -5.63 5.41
CA CYS A 115 -9.68 -6.65 5.96
C CYS A 115 -9.25 -8.02 5.42
N LEU A 116 -9.14 -9.02 6.30
CA LEU A 116 -8.88 -10.39 5.89
C LEU A 116 -10.22 -11.09 5.70
N LEU A 117 -10.48 -11.60 4.50
CA LEU A 117 -11.69 -12.36 4.15
C LEU A 117 -11.26 -13.57 3.34
N ASP A 118 -11.64 -14.77 3.79
CA ASP A 118 -11.34 -16.06 3.14
C ASP A 118 -9.86 -16.23 2.77
N GLY A 119 -8.97 -15.84 3.70
CA GLY A 119 -7.52 -15.92 3.51
C GLY A 119 -6.93 -14.86 2.58
N SER A 120 -7.75 -14.02 1.96
CA SER A 120 -7.33 -12.96 1.05
C SER A 120 -7.48 -11.58 1.69
N ILE A 121 -6.49 -10.72 1.48
CA ILE A 121 -6.56 -9.35 1.96
C ILE A 121 -7.36 -8.48 0.99
N HIS A 122 -8.37 -7.81 1.54
CA HIS A 122 -9.19 -6.84 0.87
C HIS A 122 -8.97 -5.46 1.49
N PHE A 123 -9.20 -4.42 0.69
CA PHE A 123 -9.19 -3.05 1.13
C PHE A 123 -10.60 -2.49 0.93
N VAL A 124 -11.23 -2.13 2.04
CA VAL A 124 -12.58 -1.58 2.06
C VAL A 124 -12.51 -0.09 2.41
N PRO A 125 -13.26 0.79 1.73
CA PRO A 125 -13.30 2.21 2.09
C PRO A 125 -13.67 2.42 3.57
N ASP A 126 -12.96 3.32 4.25
CA ASP A 126 -13.26 3.65 5.66
C ASP A 126 -14.41 4.66 5.79
N HIS A 127 -14.53 5.57 4.83
CA HIS A 127 -15.46 6.71 4.89
C HIS A 127 -16.43 6.82 3.71
N ASP A 128 -16.15 6.19 2.57
CA ASP A 128 -16.98 6.24 1.38
C ASP A 128 -17.55 4.85 1.04
N PRO A 129 -18.76 4.50 1.53
CA PRO A 129 -19.33 3.17 1.31
C PRO A 129 -19.66 2.87 -0.16
N GLY A 130 -19.62 3.86 -1.06
CA GLY A 130 -19.79 3.66 -2.50
C GLY A 130 -18.48 3.44 -3.26
N GLY A 131 -17.32 3.54 -2.60
CA GLY A 131 -16.02 3.35 -3.22
C GLY A 131 -15.75 1.90 -3.64
N PRO A 132 -14.87 1.67 -4.63
CA PRO A 132 -14.51 0.32 -5.06
C PRO A 132 -13.85 -0.45 -3.92
N ILE A 133 -14.09 -1.76 -3.81
CA ILE A 133 -13.31 -2.63 -2.92
C ILE A 133 -12.11 -3.13 -3.71
N PHE A 134 -10.93 -3.19 -3.12
CA PHE A 134 -9.78 -3.80 -3.76
C PHE A 134 -9.46 -5.13 -3.11
N ARG A 135 -9.07 -6.11 -3.91
CA ARG A 135 -8.47 -7.36 -3.46
C ARG A 135 -7.00 -7.35 -3.84
N LEU A 136 -6.13 -7.73 -2.92
CA LEU A 136 -4.70 -7.87 -3.18
C LEU A 136 -4.31 -9.34 -3.17
N THR A 137 -3.64 -9.74 -4.24
CA THR A 137 -3.17 -11.12 -4.49
C THR A 137 -1.66 -11.11 -4.76
N ASP A 138 -1.08 -12.29 -4.94
CA ASP A 138 0.31 -12.45 -5.39
C ASP A 138 0.53 -11.89 -6.81
N LYS A 139 -0.53 -11.62 -7.57
CA LYS A 139 -0.50 -11.02 -8.92
C LYS A 139 -0.74 -9.51 -8.93
N GLY A 140 -0.99 -8.88 -7.79
CA GLY A 140 -1.25 -7.45 -7.69
C GLY A 140 -2.67 -7.11 -7.23
N LEU A 141 -3.05 -5.86 -7.48
CA LEU A 141 -4.34 -5.28 -7.08
C LEU A 141 -5.42 -5.56 -8.11
N THR A 142 -6.62 -5.87 -7.63
CA THR A 142 -7.82 -6.02 -8.46
C THR A 142 -8.96 -5.23 -7.83
N ALA A 143 -9.67 -4.41 -8.61
CA ALA A 143 -10.82 -3.66 -8.12
C ALA A 143 -12.11 -4.47 -8.23
N SER A 144 -13.10 -4.15 -7.40
CA SER A 144 -14.37 -4.88 -7.35
C SER A 144 -15.19 -4.80 -8.62
N VAL A 145 -15.03 -3.72 -9.40
CA VAL A 145 -15.62 -3.57 -10.74
C VAL A 145 -15.10 -4.62 -11.72
N ASP A 146 -13.94 -5.22 -11.44
CA ASP A 146 -13.30 -6.25 -12.25
C ASP A 146 -13.51 -7.66 -11.68
N PHE A 147 -14.21 -7.82 -10.55
CA PHE A 147 -14.46 -9.14 -9.96
C PHE A 147 -15.31 -10.02 -10.89
N ASP A 148 -16.29 -9.45 -11.56
CA ASP A 148 -17.20 -10.17 -12.47
C ASP A 148 -16.53 -10.55 -13.80
N VAL A 149 -15.46 -9.86 -14.20
CA VAL A 149 -14.69 -10.16 -15.42
C VAL A 149 -13.72 -11.32 -15.22
N LEU A 150 -13.42 -11.67 -13.97
CA LEU A 150 -12.50 -12.75 -13.58
C LEU A 150 -13.21 -14.04 -13.18
N GLN A 151 -14.52 -14.20 -13.40
CA GLN A 151 -15.12 -15.53 -13.38
C GLN A 151 -14.64 -16.27 -14.63
N PRO A 152 -13.79 -17.32 -14.52
CA PRO A 152 -13.56 -18.19 -15.64
C PRO A 152 -14.87 -18.94 -15.87
N ASP A 153 -15.26 -19.09 -17.14
CA ASP A 153 -16.23 -20.11 -17.55
C ASP A 153 -15.79 -21.46 -16.96
N GLU A 154 -16.49 -21.94 -15.93
CA GLU A 154 -16.33 -23.31 -15.46
C GLU A 154 -17.04 -24.23 -16.48
N HIS A 155 -16.21 -24.94 -17.26
CA HIS A 155 -16.59 -26.10 -18.07
C HIS A 155 -16.82 -27.34 -17.20
#